data_AF-A0A1H6IFE8-F1
#
_entry.id   AF-A0A1H6IFE8-F1
#
_cell.length_a   1.000
_cell.length_b   1.000
_cell.length_c   1.000
_cell.angle_alpha   90.00
_cell.angle_beta   90.00
_cell.angle_gamma   90.00
#
_symmetry.space_group_name_H-M   'P 1'
#
loop_
_entity.id
_entity.type
_entity.pdbx_description
1 polymer ?
#
loop_
_entity_poly.entity_id
_entity_poly.type
_entity_poly.pdbx_seq_one_letter_code
_entity_poly.pdbx_strand_id
1 'polypeptide(L)'
;MPDTLYADVSEWQVGVDDSYPYPVLCIRSNDGTYRDRRWRNNYDWCVRNVDSGRLTFFIVYFVWRPNWRQTVEVFKSQIGTPHPRMAVMLDVESWGGQIRGNQSAGINAAHDAVGAFVGSPKKVIGYGNVGDLNNLWPTKPPGIRLVVAAYGHNPPYPGKVAHQYTDGSGYGGGLPEGAPPFGNCDTNSADGYTPAQFADTCGISNSVENAVLSTAKTRRTKMGNNGGNS
;
A
#
# COMPACT_ATOMS: atom_id res chain seq x y z
N MET A 1 -15.84 -14.67 -1.68
CA MET A 1 -15.28 -13.94 -2.84
C MET A 1 -13.79 -14.24 -2.87
N PRO A 2 -13.14 -14.33 -4.04
CA PRO A 2 -11.70 -14.58 -4.09
C PRO A 2 -10.94 -13.40 -3.47
N ASP A 3 -9.83 -13.70 -2.80
CA ASP A 3 -8.96 -12.69 -2.22
C ASP A 3 -8.37 -11.77 -3.29
N THR A 4 -8.09 -10.52 -2.92
CA THR A 4 -7.34 -9.62 -3.80
C THR A 4 -5.88 -10.07 -3.85
N LEU A 5 -5.48 -10.61 -4.99
CA LEU A 5 -4.09 -10.88 -5.28
C LEU A 5 -3.40 -9.61 -5.80
N TYR A 6 -2.14 -9.42 -5.41
CA TYR A 6 -1.30 -8.34 -5.93
C TYR A 6 0.18 -8.70 -5.82
N ALA A 7 1.00 -8.01 -6.60
CA ALA A 7 2.45 -8.12 -6.54
C ALA A 7 3.02 -6.92 -5.77
N ASP A 8 4.15 -7.14 -5.11
CA ASP A 8 5.02 -6.05 -4.70
C ASP A 8 6.37 -6.16 -5.42
N VAL A 9 6.86 -5.01 -5.91
CA VAL A 9 8.04 -4.98 -6.81
C VAL A 9 8.95 -3.81 -6.53
N SER A 10 10.20 -3.96 -6.96
CA SER A 10 11.28 -3.00 -6.82
C SER A 10 12.12 -2.93 -8.09
N GLU A 11 13.29 -2.31 -8.01
CA GLU A 11 14.24 -2.23 -9.12
C GLU A 11 14.76 -3.57 -9.64
N TRP A 12 14.58 -4.63 -8.86
CA TRP A 12 15.02 -5.99 -9.22
C TRP A 12 14.10 -6.63 -10.27
N GLN A 13 12.89 -6.11 -10.44
CA GLN A 13 11.99 -6.50 -11.50
C GLN A 13 12.11 -5.55 -12.72
N VAL A 14 11.61 -6.00 -13.87
CA VAL A 14 11.37 -5.11 -15.00
C VAL A 14 10.31 -4.05 -14.62
N GLY A 15 10.30 -2.94 -15.35
CA GLY A 15 9.25 -1.94 -15.16
C GLY A 15 7.87 -2.53 -15.46
N VAL A 16 6.87 -2.16 -14.65
CA VAL A 16 5.47 -2.56 -14.91
C VAL A 16 5.01 -2.03 -16.28
N ASP A 17 4.15 -2.81 -16.92
CA ASP A 17 3.44 -2.46 -18.15
C ASP A 17 1.98 -2.97 -18.12
N ASP A 18 1.28 -2.81 -19.24
CA ASP A 18 -0.14 -3.15 -19.36
C ASP A 18 -0.44 -4.65 -19.40
N SER A 19 0.56 -5.53 -19.24
CA SER A 19 0.35 -6.96 -19.00
C SER A 19 0.01 -7.28 -17.54
N TYR A 20 0.19 -6.33 -16.61
CA TYR A 20 -0.08 -6.56 -15.18
C TYR A 20 -1.55 -6.89 -14.91
N PRO A 21 -1.88 -8.05 -14.29
CA PRO A 21 -3.24 -8.57 -14.29
C PRO A 21 -4.09 -8.13 -13.09
N TYR A 22 -3.48 -7.59 -12.03
CA TYR A 22 -4.15 -7.38 -10.75
C TYR A 22 -4.65 -5.94 -10.55
N PRO A 23 -5.72 -5.74 -9.75
CA PRO A 23 -6.31 -4.43 -9.51
C PRO A 23 -5.58 -3.60 -8.43
N VAL A 24 -4.53 -4.16 -7.83
CA VAL A 24 -3.68 -3.50 -6.83
C VAL A 24 -2.24 -3.83 -7.18
N LEU A 25 -1.33 -2.86 -7.05
CA LEU A 25 0.11 -3.04 -7.23
C LEU A 25 0.84 -2.31 -6.09
N CYS A 26 1.88 -2.95 -5.55
CA CYS A 26 2.77 -2.36 -4.55
C CYS A 26 4.16 -2.11 -5.15
N ILE A 27 4.70 -0.91 -5.00
CA ILE A 27 5.96 -0.51 -5.67
C ILE A 27 6.94 0.14 -4.70
N ARG A 28 8.22 -0.19 -4.81
CA ARG A 28 9.27 0.44 -3.99
C ARG A 28 9.58 1.83 -4.50
N SER A 29 9.69 2.77 -3.57
CA SER A 29 10.16 4.14 -3.82
C SER A 29 11.63 4.32 -3.48
N ASN A 30 12.03 3.92 -2.27
CA ASN A 30 13.40 4.02 -1.78
C ASN A 30 13.72 2.96 -0.75
N ASP A 31 15.02 2.68 -0.61
CA ASP A 31 15.60 1.99 0.52
C ASP A 31 16.48 2.97 1.31
N GLY A 32 16.03 3.40 2.49
CA GLY A 32 16.71 4.48 3.19
C GLY A 32 16.75 5.73 2.30
N THR A 33 17.96 6.20 1.97
CA THR A 33 18.16 7.31 1.03
C THR A 33 18.43 6.88 -0.41
N TYR A 34 18.53 5.58 -0.69
CA TYR A 34 18.73 5.03 -2.02
C TYR A 34 17.40 5.02 -2.78
N ARG A 35 17.35 5.65 -3.96
CA ARG A 35 16.14 5.74 -4.78
C ARG A 35 16.03 4.53 -5.69
N ASP A 36 14.85 3.93 -5.74
CA ASP A 36 14.59 2.79 -6.59
C ASP A 36 14.74 3.16 -8.08
N ARG A 37 15.54 2.41 -8.85
CA ARG A 37 15.81 2.72 -10.26
C ARG A 37 14.60 2.55 -11.19
N ARG A 38 13.56 1.83 -10.74
CA ARG A 38 12.29 1.66 -11.49
C ARG A 38 11.20 2.61 -11.02
N TRP A 39 11.47 3.44 -10.00
CA TRP A 39 10.50 4.34 -9.39
C TRP A 39 9.65 5.10 -10.41
N ARG A 40 10.27 5.83 -11.33
CA ARG A 40 9.52 6.70 -12.25
C ARG A 40 8.63 5.90 -13.20
N ASN A 41 9.11 4.78 -13.73
CA ASN A 41 8.30 3.90 -14.57
C ASN A 41 7.06 3.41 -13.80
N ASN A 42 7.29 2.85 -12.62
CA ASN A 42 6.27 2.18 -11.85
C ASN A 42 5.25 3.16 -11.25
N TYR A 43 5.72 4.28 -10.69
CA TYR A 43 4.84 5.30 -10.13
C TYR A 43 3.95 5.94 -11.20
N ASP A 44 4.51 6.28 -12.36
CA ASP A 44 3.73 6.90 -13.43
C ASP A 44 2.70 5.95 -14.02
N TRP A 45 3.05 4.67 -14.14
CA TRP A 45 2.09 3.66 -14.55
C TRP A 45 0.96 3.49 -13.53
N CYS A 46 1.29 3.43 -12.23
CA CYS A 46 0.28 3.34 -11.16
C CYS A 46 -0.68 4.54 -11.17
N VAL A 47 -0.17 5.77 -11.29
CA VAL A 47 -1.00 6.98 -11.33
C VAL A 47 -1.94 6.95 -12.52
N ARG A 48 -1.44 6.69 -13.74
CA ARG A 48 -2.30 6.61 -14.93
C ARG A 48 -3.35 5.51 -14.82
N ASN A 49 -2.98 4.34 -14.27
CA ASN A 49 -3.85 3.19 -14.23
C ASN A 49 -4.85 3.20 -13.07
N VAL A 50 -4.54 3.89 -11.97
CA VAL A 50 -5.56 4.18 -10.97
C VAL A 50 -6.55 5.19 -11.54
N ASP A 51 -6.10 6.24 -12.24
CA ASP A 51 -6.97 7.25 -12.87
C ASP A 51 -7.88 6.70 -13.95
N SER A 52 -7.42 5.73 -14.74
CA SER A 52 -8.26 5.03 -15.73
C SER A 52 -9.22 4.00 -15.11
N GLY A 53 -9.07 3.68 -13.82
CA GLY A 53 -9.85 2.66 -13.12
C GLY A 53 -9.35 1.23 -13.30
N ARG A 54 -8.20 1.02 -13.97
CA ARG A 54 -7.55 -0.30 -14.05
C ARG A 54 -7.07 -0.77 -12.68
N LEU A 55 -6.42 0.11 -11.93
CA LEU A 55 -6.13 -0.13 -10.51
C LEU A 55 -7.26 0.44 -9.65
N THR A 56 -7.66 -0.32 -8.63
CA THR A 56 -8.53 0.19 -7.57
C THR A 56 -7.78 1.19 -6.71
N PHE A 57 -6.56 0.82 -6.30
CA PHE A 57 -5.59 1.67 -5.61
C PHE A 57 -4.19 1.08 -5.80
N PHE A 58 -3.17 1.80 -5.37
CA PHE A 58 -1.81 1.28 -5.35
C PHE A 58 -1.12 1.58 -4.02
N ILE A 59 -0.10 0.79 -3.71
CA ILE A 59 0.71 0.92 -2.50
C ILE A 59 2.10 1.37 -2.92
N VAL A 60 2.63 2.39 -2.26
CA VAL A 60 4.05 2.73 -2.38
C VAL A 60 4.73 2.29 -1.09
N TYR A 61 5.79 1.51 -1.18
CA TYR A 61 6.58 1.16 -0.01
C TYR A 61 7.96 1.80 -0.04
N PHE A 62 8.55 1.94 1.13
CA PHE A 62 9.97 2.18 1.28
C PHE A 62 10.50 1.30 2.39
N VAL A 63 11.77 0.90 2.26
CA VAL A 63 12.48 0.20 3.33
C VAL A 63 12.72 1.18 4.45
N TRP A 64 12.14 0.91 5.62
CA TRP A 64 12.41 1.71 6.80
C TRP A 64 13.87 1.49 7.23
N ARG A 65 14.55 2.59 7.55
CA ARG A 65 15.93 2.58 8.05
C ARG A 65 16.04 3.50 9.28
N PRO A 66 17.03 3.30 10.17
CA PRO A 66 17.20 4.15 11.37
C PRO A 66 17.36 5.65 11.07
N ASN A 67 17.87 6.02 9.89
CA ASN A 67 17.85 7.40 9.38
C ASN A 67 16.46 7.79 8.83
N TRP A 68 15.40 7.41 9.54
CA TRP A 68 14.01 7.45 9.06
C TRP A 68 13.56 8.83 8.59
N ARG A 69 14.09 9.91 9.19
CA ARG A 69 13.76 11.27 8.76
C ARG A 69 14.21 11.49 7.32
N GLN A 70 15.45 11.15 7.01
CA GLN A 70 15.99 11.25 5.66
C GLN A 70 15.27 10.30 4.69
N THR A 71 14.94 9.08 5.13
CA THR A 71 14.14 8.13 4.35
C THR A 71 12.78 8.71 3.96
N VAL A 72 12.06 9.30 4.91
CA VAL A 72 10.76 9.93 4.69
C VAL A 72 10.88 11.18 3.82
N GLU A 73 11.93 11.98 3.97
CA GLU A 73 12.15 13.14 3.09
C GLU A 73 12.46 12.73 1.64
N VAL A 74 13.24 11.66 1.42
CA VAL A 74 13.44 11.10 0.08
C VAL A 74 12.11 10.63 -0.49
N PHE A 75 11.34 9.84 0.26
CA PHE A 75 10.01 9.38 -0.13
C PHE A 75 9.09 10.53 -0.57
N LYS A 76 8.95 11.57 0.28
CA LYS A 76 8.13 12.76 -0.03
C LYS A 76 8.61 13.47 -1.29
N SER A 77 9.93 13.65 -1.43
CA SER A 77 10.52 14.35 -2.59
C SER A 77 10.26 13.63 -3.92
N GLN A 78 10.13 12.29 -3.88
CA GLN A 78 9.88 11.46 -5.05
C GLN A 78 8.42 11.49 -5.51
N ILE A 79 7.50 11.68 -4.56
CA ILE A 79 6.04 11.73 -4.79
C ILE A 79 5.57 13.14 -5.13
N GLY A 80 6.09 14.16 -4.44
CA GLY A 80 5.55 15.51 -4.51
C GLY A 80 4.19 15.59 -3.82
N THR A 81 3.10 15.52 -4.61
CA THR A 81 1.73 15.52 -4.08
C THR A 81 1.17 14.10 -4.05
N PRO A 82 0.78 13.56 -2.87
CA PRO A 82 0.21 12.22 -2.77
C PRO A 82 -1.07 12.06 -3.58
N HIS A 83 -1.14 10.99 -4.36
CA HIS A 83 -2.37 10.62 -5.05
C HIS A 83 -3.44 10.16 -4.02
N PRO A 84 -4.73 10.55 -4.14
CA PRO A 84 -5.76 10.20 -3.15
C PRO A 84 -5.97 8.69 -3.00
N ARG A 85 -5.70 7.92 -4.06
CA ARG A 85 -5.77 6.44 -4.10
C ARG A 85 -4.42 5.74 -3.94
N MET A 86 -3.49 6.38 -3.24
CA MET A 86 -2.21 5.79 -2.85
C MET A 86 -2.21 5.50 -1.34
N ALA A 87 -1.90 4.26 -0.98
CA ALA A 87 -1.51 3.88 0.38
C ALA A 87 0.02 3.80 0.48
N VAL A 88 0.55 3.83 1.70
CA VAL A 88 1.99 3.76 1.96
C VAL A 88 2.31 2.62 2.90
N MET A 89 3.28 1.80 2.55
CA MET A 89 3.73 0.68 3.37
C MET A 89 5.12 0.94 3.94
N LEU A 90 5.25 0.84 5.26
CA LEU A 90 6.54 0.84 5.94
C LEU A 90 7.07 -0.58 5.96
N ASP A 91 8.07 -0.87 5.15
CA ASP A 91 8.75 -2.16 5.15
C ASP A 91 9.73 -2.21 6.32
N VAL A 92 9.38 -3.02 7.34
CA VAL A 92 10.11 -3.18 8.61
C VAL A 92 10.66 -4.60 8.69
N GLU A 93 11.91 -4.74 8.26
CA GLU A 93 12.64 -6.00 8.32
C GLU A 93 14.03 -5.82 8.94
N SER A 94 14.65 -6.91 9.37
CA SER A 94 16.01 -6.87 9.95
C SER A 94 17.09 -6.58 8.91
N TRP A 95 16.82 -6.78 7.62
CA TRP A 95 17.76 -6.59 6.51
C TRP A 95 19.10 -7.27 6.75
N GLY A 96 19.07 -8.60 6.94
CA GLY A 96 20.28 -9.38 7.26
C GLY A 96 20.91 -8.98 8.61
N GLY A 97 20.10 -8.45 9.53
CA GLY A 97 20.55 -7.94 10.82
C GLY A 97 21.23 -6.57 10.76
N GLN A 98 21.06 -5.79 9.70
CA GLN A 98 21.47 -4.38 9.68
C GLN A 98 20.59 -3.52 10.60
N ILE A 99 19.33 -3.91 10.77
CA ILE A 99 18.39 -3.28 11.69
C ILE A 99 18.16 -4.24 12.84
N ARG A 100 18.31 -3.75 14.07
CA ARG A 100 18.25 -4.58 15.30
C ARG A 100 17.56 -3.85 16.43
N GLY A 101 17.08 -4.64 17.38
CA GLY A 101 16.46 -4.18 18.61
C GLY A 101 15.13 -3.47 18.38
N ASN A 102 14.55 -2.97 19.47
CA ASN A 102 13.28 -2.25 19.40
C ASN A 102 13.47 -0.88 18.72
N GLN A 103 12.86 -0.72 17.55
CA GLN A 103 12.84 0.49 16.73
C GLN A 103 11.47 1.19 16.74
N SER A 104 10.54 0.77 17.60
CA SER A 104 9.16 1.29 17.66
C SER A 104 9.07 2.81 17.64
N ALA A 105 9.94 3.52 18.39
CA ALA A 105 9.90 4.98 18.44
C ALA A 105 10.18 5.60 17.05
N GLY A 106 11.18 5.11 16.32
CA GLY A 106 11.52 5.61 14.99
C GLY A 106 10.51 5.19 13.92
N ILE A 107 9.97 3.97 14.03
CA ILE A 107 8.94 3.47 13.10
C ILE A 107 7.62 4.23 13.30
N ASN A 108 7.19 4.46 14.55
CA ASN A 108 5.98 5.24 14.86
C ASN A 108 6.13 6.70 14.41
N ALA A 109 7.30 7.31 14.62
CA ALA A 109 7.54 8.67 14.13
C ALA A 109 7.53 8.76 12.59
N ALA A 110 8.05 7.75 11.89
CA ALA A 110 7.93 7.66 10.44
C ALA A 110 6.48 7.47 9.99
N HIS A 111 5.72 6.60 10.66
CA HIS A 111 4.29 6.39 10.42
C HIS A 111 3.51 7.71 10.54
N ASP A 112 3.75 8.48 11.60
CA ASP A 112 3.03 9.75 11.82
C ASP A 112 3.42 10.81 10.78
N ALA A 113 4.72 10.91 10.46
CA ALA A 113 5.22 11.85 9.46
C ALA A 113 4.68 11.54 8.05
N VAL A 114 4.61 10.25 7.68
CA VAL A 114 4.00 9.81 6.42
C VAL A 114 2.50 10.02 6.45
N GLY A 115 1.82 9.68 7.55
CA GLY A 115 0.38 9.87 7.73
C GLY A 115 -0.03 11.32 7.57
N ALA A 116 0.73 12.26 8.13
CA ALA A 116 0.53 13.69 7.94
C ALA A 116 0.70 14.10 6.47
N PHE A 117 1.69 13.54 5.77
CA PHE A 117 1.94 13.84 4.36
C PHE A 117 0.82 13.32 3.44
N VAL A 118 0.35 12.09 3.63
CA VAL A 118 -0.72 11.50 2.82
C VAL A 118 -2.13 11.84 3.31
N GLY A 119 -2.23 12.69 4.34
CA GLY A 119 -3.45 13.23 4.90
C GLY A 119 -4.20 12.30 5.87
N SER A 120 -3.71 11.09 6.13
CA SER A 120 -4.31 10.18 7.12
C SER A 120 -3.35 9.05 7.53
N PRO A 121 -3.20 8.74 8.84
CA PRO A 121 -2.50 7.54 9.29
C PRO A 121 -3.20 6.24 8.84
N LYS A 122 -4.50 6.30 8.50
CA LYS A 122 -5.21 5.15 7.92
C LYS A 122 -4.76 4.79 6.50
N LYS A 123 -3.90 5.59 5.87
CA LYS A 123 -3.25 5.23 4.60
C LYS A 123 -1.87 4.63 4.77
N VAL A 124 -1.35 4.60 6.01
CA VAL A 124 -0.05 4.02 6.32
C VAL A 124 -0.26 2.62 6.89
N ILE A 125 0.36 1.63 6.27
CA ILE A 125 0.36 0.22 6.67
C ILE A 125 1.78 -0.21 7.00
N GLY A 126 1.93 -1.28 7.78
CA GLY A 126 3.23 -1.89 8.07
C GLY A 126 3.44 -3.18 7.30
N TYR A 127 4.69 -3.58 7.14
CA TYR A 127 5.09 -4.86 6.59
C TYR A 127 6.22 -5.49 7.41
N GLY A 128 6.23 -6.82 7.45
CA GLY A 128 7.34 -7.62 7.97
C GLY A 128 6.90 -9.04 8.29
N ASN A 129 7.87 -9.94 8.49
CA ASN A 129 7.60 -11.26 9.07
C ASN A 129 7.30 -11.12 10.59
N VAL A 130 6.73 -12.17 11.19
CA VAL A 130 6.34 -12.16 12.63
C VAL A 130 7.52 -11.84 13.55
N GLY A 131 8.71 -12.36 13.24
CA GLY A 131 9.92 -12.13 14.04
C GLY A 131 10.32 -10.66 14.03
N ASP A 132 10.43 -10.05 12.85
CA ASP A 132 10.78 -8.64 12.70
C ASP A 132 9.71 -7.73 13.30
N LEU A 133 8.43 -8.01 13.07
CA LEU A 133 7.34 -7.24 13.67
C LEU A 133 7.36 -7.29 15.21
N ASN A 134 7.74 -8.42 15.81
CA ASN A 134 7.82 -8.55 17.27
C ASN A 134 9.09 -7.93 17.86
N ASN A 135 10.23 -8.04 17.17
CA ASN A 135 11.52 -7.59 17.68
C ASN A 135 11.80 -6.13 17.37
N LEU A 136 11.51 -5.69 16.15
CA LEU A 136 11.78 -4.33 15.67
C LEU A 136 10.64 -3.38 16.00
N TRP A 137 9.40 -3.86 16.01
CA TRP A 137 8.22 -3.01 16.21
C TRP A 137 7.24 -3.51 17.29
N PRO A 138 7.68 -3.88 18.50
CA PRO A 138 6.81 -4.44 19.53
C PRO A 138 5.68 -3.48 19.95
N THR A 139 5.95 -2.18 19.99
CA THR A 139 4.96 -1.13 20.28
C THR A 139 4.47 -0.49 18.99
N LYS A 140 3.32 -0.95 18.49
CA LYS A 140 2.69 -0.46 17.25
C LYS A 140 1.58 0.55 17.52
N PRO A 141 1.25 1.44 16.58
CA PRO A 141 0.08 2.31 16.69
C PRO A 141 -1.20 1.46 16.78
N PRO A 142 -2.18 1.83 17.64
CA PRO A 142 -3.46 1.14 17.70
C PRO A 142 -4.17 1.12 16.35
N GLY A 143 -4.70 -0.05 15.97
CA GLY A 143 -5.45 -0.21 14.72
C GLY A 143 -4.59 -0.14 13.44
N ILE A 144 -3.27 -0.31 13.55
CA ILE A 144 -2.42 -0.44 12.36
C ILE A 144 -2.79 -1.68 11.54
N ARG A 145 -2.74 -1.53 10.22
CA ARG A 145 -2.92 -2.63 9.27
C ARG A 145 -1.55 -3.14 8.84
N LEU A 146 -1.40 -4.44 8.77
CA LEU A 146 -0.13 -5.11 8.49
C LEU A 146 -0.25 -6.07 7.32
N VAL A 147 0.75 -6.04 6.45
CA VAL A 147 1.05 -7.11 5.50
C VAL A 147 2.09 -8.00 6.17
N VAL A 148 1.79 -9.29 6.36
CA VAL A 148 2.71 -10.21 7.04
C VAL A 148 3.34 -11.14 6.02
N ALA A 149 4.67 -11.18 5.97
CA ALA A 149 5.41 -12.11 5.15
C ALA A 149 5.58 -13.46 5.84
N ALA A 150 5.20 -14.54 5.14
CA ALA A 150 5.37 -15.90 5.61
C ALA A 150 5.24 -16.87 4.42
N TYR A 151 6.30 -17.57 4.03
CA TYR A 151 6.22 -18.47 2.89
C TYR A 151 5.84 -19.88 3.34
N GLY A 152 4.90 -20.50 2.64
CA GLY A 152 4.43 -21.87 2.89
C GLY A 152 3.42 -22.03 4.02
N HIS A 153 3.03 -20.93 4.67
CA HIS A 153 1.95 -20.91 5.67
C HIS A 153 1.40 -19.48 5.84
N ASN A 154 0.19 -19.36 6.40
CA ASN A 154 -0.48 -18.09 6.64
C ASN A 154 -0.68 -17.90 8.16
N PRO A 155 0.27 -17.29 8.89
CA PRO A 155 0.15 -17.12 10.33
C PRO A 155 -0.82 -15.98 10.67
N PRO A 156 -1.68 -16.14 11.70
CA PRO A 156 -2.45 -15.04 12.24
C PRO A 156 -1.52 -14.03 12.92
N TYR A 157 -1.81 -12.74 12.77
CA TYR A 157 -1.10 -11.68 13.47
C TYR A 157 -2.05 -10.49 13.76
N PRO A 158 -1.99 -9.86 14.95
CA PRO A 158 -2.85 -8.71 15.25
C PRO A 158 -2.70 -7.59 14.24
N GLY A 159 -3.81 -7.19 13.61
CA GLY A 159 -3.82 -6.14 12.58
C GLY A 159 -3.43 -6.61 11.18
N LYS A 160 -3.20 -7.91 10.96
CA LYS A 160 -2.97 -8.46 9.62
C LYS A 160 -4.19 -8.23 8.72
N VAL A 161 -3.93 -7.71 7.52
CA VAL A 161 -4.93 -7.51 6.46
C VAL A 161 -4.54 -8.14 5.14
N ALA A 162 -3.26 -8.48 4.99
CA ALA A 162 -2.75 -9.20 3.83
C ALA A 162 -1.54 -10.06 4.20
N HIS A 163 -1.25 -11.02 3.32
CA HIS A 163 -0.22 -12.02 3.45
C HIS A 163 0.66 -12.01 2.20
N GLN A 164 1.95 -11.71 2.35
CA GLN A 164 2.92 -12.01 1.30
C GLN A 164 3.30 -13.48 1.42
N TYR A 165 2.87 -14.30 0.45
CA TYR A 165 2.86 -15.76 0.58
C TYR A 165 3.98 -16.45 -0.20
N THR A 166 4.65 -15.74 -1.10
CA THR A 166 5.79 -16.23 -1.90
C THR A 166 6.61 -15.06 -2.41
N ASP A 167 7.90 -15.34 -2.65
CA ASP A 167 8.85 -14.49 -3.39
C ASP A 167 8.99 -14.89 -4.88
N GLY A 168 8.14 -15.81 -5.33
CA GLY A 168 8.18 -16.40 -6.66
C GLY A 168 9.11 -17.61 -6.78
N SER A 169 9.67 -18.13 -5.68
CA SER A 169 10.48 -19.35 -5.67
C SER A 169 9.72 -20.62 -5.25
N GLY A 170 8.42 -20.52 -4.97
CA GLY A 170 7.56 -21.63 -4.52
C GLY A 170 6.54 -21.20 -3.46
N TYR A 171 5.89 -22.16 -2.80
CA TYR A 171 5.05 -21.95 -1.62
C TYR A 171 3.70 -21.24 -1.84
N GLY A 172 3.30 -21.00 -3.10
CA GLY A 172 2.02 -20.38 -3.43
C GLY A 172 0.80 -21.20 -3.03
N GLY A 173 0.96 -22.50 -2.76
CA GLY A 173 -0.14 -23.36 -2.33
C GLY A 173 -1.28 -23.46 -3.35
N GLY A 174 -0.97 -23.30 -4.64
CA GLY A 174 -1.94 -23.21 -5.74
C GLY A 174 -2.27 -21.78 -6.18
N LEU A 175 -1.78 -20.75 -5.46
CA LEU A 175 -1.83 -19.36 -5.89
C LEU A 175 -0.66 -19.02 -6.83
N PRO A 176 -0.78 -17.96 -7.66
CA PRO A 176 0.28 -17.50 -8.55
C PRO A 176 1.58 -17.13 -7.81
N GLU A 177 2.72 -17.57 -8.32
CA GLU A 177 4.08 -17.32 -7.78
C GLU A 177 4.82 -16.24 -8.59
N GLY A 178 4.08 -15.23 -9.01
CA GLY A 178 4.57 -14.16 -9.84
C GLY A 178 3.45 -13.46 -10.60
N ALA A 179 3.81 -12.45 -11.39
CA ALA A 179 2.90 -11.72 -12.23
C ALA A 179 3.62 -11.17 -13.47
N PRO A 180 3.01 -11.15 -14.65
CA PRO A 180 3.51 -10.35 -15.77
C PRO A 180 3.57 -8.85 -15.39
N PRO A 181 4.53 -8.08 -15.91
CA PRO A 181 5.66 -8.50 -16.75
C PRO A 181 6.86 -9.05 -15.95
N PHE A 182 6.74 -9.15 -14.63
CA PHE A 182 7.84 -9.40 -13.71
C PHE A 182 8.38 -10.83 -13.76
N GLY A 183 7.58 -11.80 -14.18
CA GLY A 183 7.88 -13.21 -14.01
C GLY A 183 7.72 -13.59 -12.54
N ASN A 184 8.68 -14.31 -11.99
CA ASN A 184 8.70 -14.66 -10.57
C ASN A 184 8.96 -13.40 -9.74
N CYS A 185 8.07 -13.11 -8.79
CA CYS A 185 8.17 -11.97 -7.88
C CYS A 185 7.37 -12.21 -6.62
N ASP A 186 7.54 -11.31 -5.65
CA ASP A 186 6.73 -11.30 -4.44
C ASP A 186 5.24 -11.14 -4.77
N THR A 187 4.42 -12.06 -4.26
CA THR A 187 2.96 -12.00 -4.40
C THR A 187 2.24 -12.12 -3.07
N ASN A 188 1.10 -11.44 -3.03
CA ASN A 188 0.36 -11.16 -1.83
C ASN A 188 -1.11 -11.51 -2.02
N SER A 189 -1.77 -11.91 -0.93
CA SER A 189 -3.21 -12.10 -0.83
C SER A 189 -3.77 -11.19 0.26
N ALA A 190 -4.76 -10.35 -0.06
CA ALA A 190 -5.48 -9.57 0.95
C ALA A 190 -6.55 -10.45 1.62
N ASP A 191 -6.12 -11.34 2.52
CA ASP A 191 -6.90 -12.32 3.31
C ASP A 191 -8.41 -11.98 3.49
N GLY A 192 -9.27 -12.39 2.55
CA GLY A 192 -10.72 -12.24 2.58
C GLY A 192 -11.30 -10.92 2.03
N TYR A 193 -10.47 -10.01 1.52
CA TYR A 193 -10.89 -8.71 1.01
C TYR A 193 -10.97 -8.67 -0.52
N THR A 194 -12.08 -8.13 -1.02
CA THR A 194 -12.15 -7.62 -2.40
C THR A 194 -11.27 -6.37 -2.57
N PRO A 195 -10.94 -5.93 -3.81
CA PRO A 195 -10.04 -4.79 -4.01
C PRO A 195 -10.57 -3.50 -3.37
N ALA A 196 -11.88 -3.28 -3.44
CA ALA A 196 -12.54 -2.13 -2.83
C ALA A 196 -12.49 -2.20 -1.29
N GLN A 197 -12.77 -3.36 -0.70
CA GLN A 197 -12.68 -3.52 0.76
C GLN A 197 -11.24 -3.40 1.26
N PHE A 198 -10.26 -3.86 0.47
CA PHE A 198 -8.84 -3.69 0.81
C PHE A 198 -8.44 -2.21 0.73
N ALA A 199 -8.90 -1.48 -0.29
CA ALA A 199 -8.71 -0.04 -0.41
C ALA A 199 -9.31 0.71 0.79
N ASP A 200 -10.56 0.41 1.17
CA ASP A 200 -11.25 1.01 2.32
C ASP A 200 -10.51 0.72 3.64
N THR A 201 -10.02 -0.52 3.80
CA THR A 201 -9.20 -0.96 4.94
C THR A 201 -7.87 -0.19 4.99
N CYS A 202 -7.33 0.17 3.83
CA CYS A 202 -6.16 1.05 3.66
C CYS A 202 -6.52 2.55 3.65
N GLY A 203 -7.71 2.93 4.12
CA GLY A 203 -8.11 4.34 4.25
C GLY A 203 -8.28 5.07 2.91
N ILE A 204 -8.42 4.33 1.82
CA ILE A 204 -8.68 4.85 0.48
C ILE A 204 -10.18 4.83 0.23
N SER A 205 -10.83 5.96 0.45
CA SER A 205 -12.27 6.10 0.19
C SER A 205 -12.52 6.42 -1.28
N ASN A 206 -13.55 5.81 -1.88
CA ASN A 206 -14.14 6.19 -3.18
C ASN A 206 -14.82 7.58 -3.10
N SER A 207 -14.03 8.62 -2.84
CA SER A 207 -14.49 10.00 -2.67
C SER A 207 -14.98 10.62 -3.98
N VAL A 208 -14.66 10.01 -5.13
CA VAL A 208 -15.18 10.43 -6.44
C VAL A 208 -16.69 10.17 -6.56
N GLU A 209 -17.22 9.12 -5.92
CA GLU A 209 -18.66 8.82 -5.95
C GLU A 209 -19.44 9.76 -5.01
N ASN A 210 -18.87 10.11 -3.85
CA ASN A 210 -19.50 11.02 -2.89
C ASN A 210 -19.55 12.48 -3.37
N ALA A 211 -18.56 12.93 -4.16
CA ALA A 211 -18.58 14.28 -4.74
C ALA A 211 -19.68 14.43 -5.81
N VAL A 212 -19.87 13.40 -6.65
CA VAL A 212 -20.92 13.38 -7.69
C VAL A 212 -22.32 13.21 -7.08
N LEU A 213 -22.47 12.37 -6.05
CA LEU A 213 -23.75 12.20 -5.35
C LEU A 213 -24.15 13.44 -4.54
N SER A 214 -23.19 14.16 -3.91
CA SER A 214 -23.49 15.40 -3.18
C SER A 214 -23.89 16.56 -4.11
N THR A 215 -23.27 16.68 -5.29
CA THR A 215 -23.66 17.66 -6.31
C THR A 215 -25.01 17.33 -6.95
N ALA A 216 -25.32 16.04 -7.19
CA ALA A 216 -26.62 15.61 -7.67
C ALA A 216 -27.76 15.87 -6.66
N LYS A 217 -27.52 15.64 -5.36
CA LYS A 217 -28.48 15.93 -4.28
C LYS A 217 -28.77 17.42 -4.15
N THR A 218 -27.75 18.26 -4.31
CA THR A 218 -27.85 19.73 -4.27
C THR A 218 -28.60 20.31 -5.47
N ARG A 219 -28.47 19.71 -6.66
CA ARG A 219 -29.24 20.12 -7.85
C ARG A 219 -30.73 19.76 -7.76
N ARG A 220 -31.08 18.60 -7.17
CA ARG A 220 -32.49 18.21 -6.98
C ARG A 220 -33.22 19.08 -5.96
N THR A 221 -32.54 19.54 -4.91
CA THR A 221 -33.15 20.45 -3.91
C THR A 221 -33.40 21.86 -4.44
N LYS A 222 -32.58 22.36 -5.37
CA LYS A 222 -32.80 23.68 -6.00
C LYS A 222 -33.95 23.72 -7.01
N MET A 223 -34.31 22.60 -7.64
CA MET A 223 -35.43 22.56 -8.61
C MET A 223 -36.81 22.30 -7.98
N GLY A 224 -36.87 21.93 -6.69
CA GLY A 224 -38.13 21.66 -5.99
C GLY A 224 -38.82 22.88 -5.36
N ASN A 225 -38.22 24.09 -5.42
CA ASN A 225 -38.68 25.24 -4.64
C ASN A 225 -39.29 26.41 -5.46
N ASN A 226 -39.64 26.18 -6.73
CA ASN A 226 -40.29 27.17 -7.60
C ASN A 226 -41.75 26.80 -7.92
N GLY A 227 -42.57 26.61 -6.89
CA GLY A 227 -43.98 26.31 -7.08
C GLY A 227 -44.84 26.77 -5.90
N GLY A 228 -45.37 27.98 -5.99
CA GLY A 228 -46.54 28.40 -5.21
C GLY A 228 -46.37 29.69 -4.44
N ASN A 229 -46.72 30.81 -5.06
CA ASN A 229 -47.50 31.85 -4.40
C ASN A 229 -48.23 32.66 -5.47
N SER A 230 -49.48 32.27 -5.69
CA SER A 230 -50.55 33.08 -6.29
C SER A 230 -51.31 33.75 -5.17
#